data_AF-A0A7L3HXW2-F1
#
_entry.id   AF-A0A7L3HXW2-F1
#
_cell.length_a   1.000
_cell.length_b   1.000
_cell.length_c   1.000
_cell.angle_alpha   90.00
_cell.angle_beta   90.00
_cell.angle_gamma   90.00
#
_symmetry.space_group_name_H-M   'P 1'
#
loop_
_entity.id
_entity.type
_entity.pdbx_description
1 polymer ?
#
loop_
_entity_poly.entity_id
_entity_poly.type
_entity_poly.pdbx_seq_one_letter_code
_entity_poly.pdbx_strand_id
1 'polypeptide(L)'
;ERVVPLPQTPHSRLSRPQDLVPSERGKRQAPALVDPLELSVTLSPYAPVTSPLFLRSLRGGEAAGYWLSRQPRPGGSSIPLLTTWKGQLCARLNVTSEAARGWYLARARRLRQALGATYVSFEGVEGNSFLEQDVPAPAELEGDGYTEVLAAALAMLGNGTIISAGTRSSHLPLFVQMSPRRSDWSHVGLKGLIPSVLHHSLLGYNFFIPDAVGGSVAGAAPGDPELFVRWLQIVTFLPVMAFGTPPWLCCDAWVLNLTRQCIQRHRDFVVPLLLKYSEEWQSLGYPIFRPAWWLSPMDPVAFTIEDEFLIGDEVLVAPITEKGQTWRDIYLPGEGHRWLDTNTARVFDGGTTLRNYSASLAEVPVFVK
;
A
#
# COMPACT_ATOMS: atom_id res chain seq x y z
N GLU A 1 11.72 -85.03 31.84
CA GLU A 1 11.26 -86.06 30.89
C GLU A 1 10.12 -85.43 30.08
N ARG A 2 10.13 -85.24 28.76
CA ARG A 2 10.98 -85.67 27.64
C ARG A 2 11.73 -84.48 27.01
N VAL A 3 12.85 -84.79 26.39
CA VAL A 3 13.87 -83.92 25.78
C VAL A 3 13.66 -83.87 24.26
N VAL A 4 14.01 -82.74 23.61
CA VAL A 4 14.92 -82.59 22.42
C VAL A 4 14.67 -81.23 21.70
N PRO A 5 15.70 -80.55 21.12
CA PRO A 5 15.82 -79.09 21.05
C PRO A 5 15.77 -78.45 19.63
N LEU A 6 15.85 -77.10 19.62
CA LEU A 6 16.07 -76.09 18.54
C LEU A 6 17.10 -76.49 17.44
N PRO A 7 17.05 -75.93 16.19
CA PRO A 7 17.65 -74.60 15.93
C PRO A 7 17.16 -73.73 14.72
N GLN A 8 17.40 -72.41 14.90
CA GLN A 8 17.96 -71.40 13.97
C GLN A 8 17.12 -70.67 12.90
N THR A 9 17.22 -69.34 12.97
CA THR A 9 16.82 -68.28 12.04
C THR A 9 17.77 -68.14 10.84
N PRO A 10 17.33 -67.45 9.76
CA PRO A 10 18.06 -66.22 9.39
C PRO A 10 17.21 -65.06 8.84
N HIS A 11 17.61 -63.85 9.24
CA HIS A 11 17.54 -62.52 8.60
C HIS A 11 16.53 -62.20 7.48
N SER A 12 15.63 -61.25 7.76
CA SER A 12 14.85 -60.48 6.78
C SER A 12 15.64 -59.26 6.24
N ARG A 13 15.64 -59.07 4.92
CA ARG A 13 16.10 -57.84 4.24
C ARG A 13 14.91 -57.07 3.65
N LEU A 14 15.05 -55.75 3.76
CA LEU A 14 14.25 -54.64 3.22
C LEU A 14 13.66 -54.79 1.82
N SER A 15 12.47 -54.21 1.60
CA SER A 15 12.00 -53.64 0.32
C SER A 15 10.88 -52.61 0.57
N ARG A 16 11.02 -51.39 0.01
CA ARG A 16 10.05 -50.27 0.03
C ARG A 16 8.87 -50.51 -0.93
N PRO A 17 7.69 -49.89 -0.73
CA PRO A 17 6.74 -49.66 -1.82
C PRO A 17 6.61 -48.17 -2.17
N GLN A 18 6.69 -47.90 -3.48
CA GLN A 18 6.30 -46.67 -4.15
C GLN A 18 4.81 -46.72 -4.54
N ASP A 19 4.16 -45.58 -4.40
CA ASP A 19 3.12 -44.97 -5.26
C ASP A 19 1.93 -45.82 -5.77
N LEU A 20 0.76 -45.56 -5.18
CA LEU A 20 -0.56 -45.81 -5.76
C LEU A 20 -1.38 -44.51 -5.66
N VAL A 21 -1.45 -43.75 -6.76
CA VAL A 21 -2.36 -42.61 -6.94
C VAL A 21 -3.63 -43.12 -7.64
N PRO A 22 -4.85 -42.97 -7.07
CA PRO A 22 -6.08 -43.30 -7.78
C PRO A 22 -6.48 -42.16 -8.73
N SER A 23 -6.92 -42.52 -9.94
CA SER A 23 -7.40 -41.59 -10.96
C SER A 23 -8.80 -41.04 -10.62
N GLU A 24 -8.95 -39.72 -10.50
CA GLU A 24 -10.27 -39.06 -10.58
C GLU A 24 -10.50 -38.54 -12.01
N ARG A 25 -11.09 -39.39 -12.87
CA ARG A 25 -11.82 -38.91 -14.05
C ARG A 25 -13.30 -38.80 -13.67
N GLY A 26 -13.80 -37.57 -13.62
CA GLY A 26 -15.24 -37.28 -13.57
C GLY A 26 -15.69 -36.52 -12.33
N LYS A 27 -15.35 -35.23 -12.24
CA LYS A 27 -16.13 -34.27 -11.45
C LYS A 27 -16.48 -33.08 -12.33
N ARG A 28 -17.79 -32.82 -12.33
CA ARG A 28 -18.51 -31.75 -13.03
C ARG A 28 -17.79 -30.42 -12.89
N GLN A 29 -17.70 -29.67 -13.99
CA GLN A 29 -17.33 -28.26 -13.98
C GLN A 29 -18.32 -27.49 -13.10
N ALA A 30 -17.90 -27.16 -11.88
CA ALA A 30 -18.49 -26.06 -11.15
C ALA A 30 -18.05 -24.77 -11.87
N PRO A 31 -18.94 -23.77 -12.05
CA PRO A 31 -18.49 -22.45 -12.50
C PRO A 31 -17.48 -21.94 -11.46
N ALA A 32 -16.27 -21.63 -11.90
CA ALA A 32 -15.28 -20.96 -11.06
C ALA A 32 -15.84 -19.58 -10.70
N LEU A 33 -16.52 -19.50 -9.57
CA LEU A 33 -17.29 -18.34 -9.11
C LEU A 33 -16.41 -17.26 -8.46
N VAL A 34 -15.08 -17.38 -8.62
CA VAL A 34 -14.09 -16.51 -8.02
C VAL A 34 -13.13 -16.14 -9.15
N ASP A 35 -13.11 -14.85 -9.51
CA ASP A 35 -12.06 -14.31 -10.38
C ASP A 35 -10.70 -14.67 -9.76
N PRO A 36 -9.72 -15.09 -10.57
CA PRO A 36 -8.41 -15.46 -10.05
C PRO A 36 -7.80 -14.27 -9.29
N LEU A 37 -7.34 -14.53 -8.06
CA LEU A 37 -6.65 -13.52 -7.27
C LEU A 37 -5.38 -13.08 -7.99
N GLU A 38 -5.21 -11.77 -8.11
CA GLU A 38 -3.99 -11.18 -8.67
C GLU A 38 -2.87 -11.17 -7.62
N LEU A 39 -1.66 -11.54 -8.03
CA LEU A 39 -0.50 -11.63 -7.16
C LEU A 39 0.33 -10.33 -7.21
N SER A 40 0.78 -9.86 -6.04
CA SER A 40 1.76 -8.79 -5.90
C SER A 40 3.05 -9.31 -5.25
N VAL A 41 4.20 -8.82 -5.69
CA VAL A 41 5.51 -9.22 -5.14
C VAL A 41 6.28 -8.00 -4.67
N THR A 42 6.80 -8.05 -3.45
CA THR A 42 7.59 -6.95 -2.88
C THR A 42 9.09 -7.15 -3.13
N LEU A 43 9.75 -6.08 -3.59
CA LEU A 43 11.17 -5.99 -3.87
C LEU A 43 11.77 -4.78 -3.15
N SER A 44 13.07 -4.81 -2.92
CA SER A 44 13.82 -3.66 -2.39
C SER A 44 15.07 -3.42 -3.24
N PRO A 45 15.64 -2.20 -3.24
CA PRO A 45 16.90 -1.91 -3.91
C PRO A 45 18.13 -2.32 -3.07
N TYR A 46 17.93 -3.14 -2.04
CA TYR A 46 18.97 -3.60 -1.12
C TYR A 46 19.33 -5.06 -1.39
N ALA A 47 20.61 -5.36 -1.27
CA ALA A 47 21.11 -6.73 -1.22
C ALA A 47 21.92 -6.95 0.06
N PRO A 48 21.52 -7.88 0.94
CA PRO A 48 22.32 -8.26 2.09
C PRO A 48 23.71 -8.70 1.63
N VAL A 49 24.76 -8.28 2.36
CA VAL A 49 26.15 -8.63 2.01
C VAL A 49 26.43 -10.13 2.06
N THR A 50 25.61 -10.87 2.80
CA THR A 50 25.66 -12.34 2.89
C THR A 50 24.91 -13.03 1.74
N SER A 51 24.15 -12.29 0.92
CA SER A 51 23.32 -12.88 -0.13
C SER A 51 24.18 -13.45 -1.26
N PRO A 52 23.82 -14.61 -1.84
CA PRO A 52 24.49 -15.15 -3.01
C PRO A 52 24.49 -14.18 -4.20
N LEU A 53 23.46 -13.34 -4.30
CA LEU A 53 23.34 -12.32 -5.33
C LEU A 53 24.47 -11.28 -5.20
N PHE A 54 24.68 -10.75 -3.99
CA PHE A 54 25.75 -9.78 -3.74
C PHE A 54 27.12 -10.42 -3.95
N LEU A 55 27.36 -11.60 -3.36
CA LEU A 55 28.66 -12.30 -3.48
C LEU A 55 29.00 -12.69 -4.92
N ARG A 56 28.02 -13.11 -5.72
CA ARG A 56 28.23 -13.42 -7.14
C ARG A 56 28.50 -12.17 -7.96
N SER A 57 27.81 -11.07 -7.64
CA SER A 57 28.06 -9.81 -8.32
C SER A 57 29.55 -9.46 -8.20
N LEU A 58 30.13 -9.49 -7.00
CA LEU A 58 31.53 -9.14 -6.76
C LEU A 58 32.55 -9.99 -7.56
N ARG A 59 32.21 -11.24 -7.90
CA ARG A 59 33.10 -12.16 -8.63
C ARG A 59 33.06 -11.97 -10.15
N GLY A 60 32.00 -11.36 -10.69
CA GLY A 60 31.72 -11.31 -12.13
C GLY A 60 32.42 -10.19 -12.90
N GLY A 61 33.27 -9.37 -12.27
CA GLY A 61 33.93 -8.22 -12.92
C GLY A 61 32.99 -7.04 -13.24
N GLU A 62 31.72 -7.30 -13.54
CA GLU A 62 30.67 -6.30 -13.85
C GLU A 62 30.11 -5.57 -12.60
N ALA A 63 30.35 -6.09 -11.39
CA ALA A 63 29.75 -5.54 -10.15
C ALA A 63 30.24 -4.18 -9.71
N ALA A 64 31.37 -3.69 -10.23
CA ALA A 64 31.91 -2.39 -9.82
C ALA A 64 30.91 -1.24 -10.07
N GLY A 65 29.89 -1.45 -10.92
CA GLY A 65 28.88 -0.45 -11.26
C GLY A 65 27.46 -0.68 -10.71
N TYR A 66 27.13 -1.83 -10.11
CA TYR A 66 25.75 -2.14 -9.71
C TYR A 66 25.35 -1.63 -8.33
N TRP A 67 26.32 -1.45 -7.43
CA TRP A 67 26.07 -1.00 -6.07
C TRP A 67 26.63 0.40 -5.87
N LEU A 68 25.91 1.24 -5.12
CA LEU A 68 26.44 2.53 -4.71
C LEU A 68 27.79 2.30 -4.05
N SER A 69 28.78 3.06 -4.49
CA SER A 69 30.16 2.86 -4.09
C SER A 69 30.82 4.20 -3.87
N ARG A 70 31.85 4.21 -3.03
CA ARG A 70 32.71 5.38 -2.83
C ARG A 70 33.42 5.69 -4.15
N GLN A 71 33.55 6.98 -4.46
CA GLN A 71 34.36 7.41 -5.59
C GLN A 71 35.78 6.80 -5.44
N PRO A 72 36.24 6.01 -6.42
CA PRO A 72 37.54 5.37 -6.33
C PRO A 72 38.62 6.45 -6.27
N ARG A 73 39.55 6.32 -5.33
CA ARG A 73 40.81 7.08 -5.40
C ARG A 73 41.56 6.68 -6.67
N PRO A 74 42.38 7.55 -7.29
CA PRO A 74 43.14 7.19 -8.47
C PRO A 74 43.93 5.89 -8.24
N GLY A 75 43.66 4.85 -9.02
CA GLY A 75 44.29 3.51 -8.91
C GLY A 75 43.68 2.56 -7.88
N GLY A 76 42.57 2.91 -7.22
CA GLY A 76 41.89 2.08 -6.22
C GLY A 76 40.64 1.36 -6.74
N SER A 77 40.28 0.24 -6.09
CA SER A 77 39.03 -0.49 -6.35
C SER A 77 37.82 0.27 -5.81
N SER A 78 36.69 0.18 -6.52
CA SER A 78 35.39 0.69 -6.06
C SER A 78 34.91 -0.08 -4.82
N ILE A 79 34.58 0.62 -3.74
CA ILE A 79 34.13 0.03 -2.47
C ILE A 79 32.64 0.33 -2.29
N PRO A 80 31.75 -0.67 -2.22
CA PRO A 80 30.33 -0.46 -1.98
C PRO A 80 30.07 0.27 -0.66
N LEU A 81 29.17 1.26 -0.72
CA LEU A 81 28.60 1.92 0.44
C LEU A 81 27.57 0.98 1.08
N LEU A 82 27.79 0.63 2.34
CA LEU A 82 26.92 -0.28 3.08
C LEU A 82 26.01 0.50 4.03
N THR A 83 24.75 0.09 4.11
CA THR A 83 23.75 0.67 5.01
C THR A 83 22.99 -0.44 5.73
N THR A 84 22.28 -0.10 6.80
CA THR A 84 21.47 -1.06 7.54
C THR A 84 20.03 -1.00 7.03
N TRP A 85 19.52 -2.11 6.51
CA TRP A 85 18.13 -2.25 6.11
C TRP A 85 17.50 -3.46 6.80
N LYS A 86 16.37 -3.27 7.48
CA LYS A 86 15.66 -4.31 8.26
C LYS A 86 16.60 -5.15 9.16
N GLY A 87 17.54 -4.47 9.82
CA GLY A 87 18.52 -5.10 10.73
C GLY A 87 19.66 -5.87 10.05
N GLN A 88 19.79 -5.80 8.72
CA GLN A 88 20.86 -6.44 7.97
C GLN A 88 21.76 -5.41 7.28
N LEU A 89 23.06 -5.66 7.28
CA LEU A 89 24.01 -4.87 6.51
C LEU A 89 23.85 -5.19 5.02
N CYS A 90 23.51 -4.16 4.24
CA CYS A 90 23.13 -4.27 2.84
C CYS A 90 23.94 -3.32 1.96
N ALA A 91 24.20 -3.75 0.73
CA ALA A 91 24.56 -2.84 -0.35
C ALA A 91 23.29 -2.29 -1.00
N ARG A 92 23.33 -1.01 -1.42
CA ARG A 92 22.22 -0.33 -2.07
C ARG A 92 22.48 -0.19 -3.57
N LEU A 93 21.46 -0.39 -4.40
CA LEU A 93 21.55 -0.29 -5.87
C LEU A 93 22.13 1.05 -6.31
N ASN A 94 23.05 1.06 -7.28
CA ASN A 94 23.55 2.27 -7.88
C ASN A 94 22.55 2.84 -8.90
N VAL A 95 21.72 3.79 -8.48
CA VAL A 95 20.70 4.36 -9.37
C VAL A 95 21.26 5.35 -10.39
N THR A 96 22.51 5.81 -10.31
CA THR A 96 23.09 6.69 -11.34
C THR A 96 23.58 5.91 -12.56
N SER A 97 23.92 4.63 -12.38
CA SER A 97 24.35 3.74 -13.45
C SER A 97 23.16 3.19 -14.24
N GLU A 98 23.11 3.49 -15.54
CA GLU A 98 22.08 2.95 -16.44
C GLU A 98 22.13 1.42 -16.52
N ALA A 99 23.33 0.84 -16.53
CA ALA A 99 23.52 -0.61 -16.50
C ALA A 99 22.94 -1.24 -15.23
N ALA A 100 23.12 -0.59 -14.07
CA ALA A 100 22.58 -1.05 -12.80
C ALA A 100 21.05 -0.97 -12.75
N ARG A 101 20.47 0.16 -13.18
CA ARG A 101 19.02 0.32 -13.32
C ARG A 101 18.44 -0.73 -14.27
N GLY A 102 19.03 -0.89 -15.46
CA GLY A 102 18.61 -1.88 -16.45
C GLY A 102 18.68 -3.31 -15.91
N TRP A 103 19.76 -3.67 -15.22
CA TRP A 103 19.91 -4.96 -14.56
C TRP A 103 18.83 -5.22 -13.50
N TYR A 104 18.54 -4.23 -12.65
CA TYR A 104 17.53 -4.32 -11.61
C TYR A 104 16.12 -4.49 -12.20
N LEU A 105 15.74 -3.63 -13.16
CA LEU A 105 14.45 -3.69 -13.83
C LEU A 105 14.26 -5.00 -14.59
N ALA A 106 15.30 -5.50 -15.29
CA ALA A 106 15.25 -6.79 -15.96
C ALA A 106 15.01 -7.94 -14.98
N ARG A 107 15.60 -7.87 -13.78
CA ARG A 107 15.38 -8.86 -12.72
C ARG A 107 13.96 -8.80 -12.17
N ALA A 108 13.43 -7.60 -11.92
CA ALA A 108 12.05 -7.40 -11.50
C ALA A 108 11.06 -7.97 -12.53
N ARG A 109 11.26 -7.68 -13.82
CA ARG A 109 10.42 -8.23 -14.92
C ARG A 109 10.45 -9.75 -14.97
N ARG A 110 11.64 -10.36 -14.88
CA ARG A 110 11.79 -11.82 -14.86
C ARG A 110 11.06 -12.45 -13.69
N LEU A 111 11.17 -11.86 -12.49
CA LEU A 111 10.49 -12.38 -11.30
C LEU A 111 8.97 -12.25 -11.45
N ARG A 112 8.49 -11.09 -11.92
CA ARG A 112 7.08 -10.85 -12.19
C ARG A 112 6.50 -11.91 -13.14
N GLN A 113 7.19 -12.18 -14.24
CA GLN A 113 6.79 -13.20 -15.22
C GLN A 113 6.85 -14.62 -14.65
N ALA A 114 7.93 -14.96 -13.93
CA ALA A 114 8.10 -16.31 -13.38
C ALA A 114 7.05 -16.67 -12.31
N LEU A 115 6.58 -15.67 -11.55
CA LEU A 115 5.57 -15.84 -10.52
C LEU A 115 4.14 -15.60 -11.02
N GLY A 116 3.97 -15.13 -12.26
CA GLY A 116 2.66 -14.69 -12.76
C GLY A 116 2.06 -13.52 -11.96
N ALA A 117 2.91 -12.66 -11.41
CA ALA A 117 2.48 -11.52 -10.61
C ALA A 117 1.95 -10.38 -11.49
N THR A 118 0.79 -9.83 -11.13
CA THR A 118 0.23 -8.63 -11.79
C THR A 118 0.95 -7.39 -11.30
N TYR A 119 1.22 -7.31 -9.98
CA TYR A 119 1.79 -6.13 -9.34
C TYR A 119 3.20 -6.39 -8.80
N VAL A 120 3.99 -5.32 -8.70
CA VAL A 120 5.30 -5.34 -8.03
C VAL A 120 5.39 -4.12 -7.13
N SER A 121 5.64 -4.35 -5.85
CA SER A 121 5.83 -3.30 -4.85
C SER A 121 7.32 -3.11 -4.56
N PHE A 122 7.75 -1.86 -4.43
CA PHE A 122 9.12 -1.49 -4.15
C PHE A 122 9.20 -0.74 -2.83
N GLU A 123 9.91 -1.33 -1.86
CA GLU A 123 10.12 -0.78 -0.52
C GLU A 123 11.59 -0.40 -0.28
N GLY A 124 11.84 0.42 0.75
CA GLY A 124 13.19 0.70 1.22
C GLY A 124 13.93 1.69 0.34
N VAL A 125 13.26 2.76 -0.05
CA VAL A 125 13.88 3.86 -0.79
C VAL A 125 14.32 4.99 0.13
N GLU A 126 13.89 4.93 1.39
CA GLU A 126 14.14 5.91 2.43
C GLU A 126 15.58 5.80 2.96
N GLY A 127 16.09 6.89 3.51
CA GLY A 127 17.45 6.98 4.07
C GLY A 127 18.50 7.43 3.05
N ASN A 128 19.63 7.91 3.55
CA ASN A 128 20.73 8.44 2.74
C ASN A 128 22.06 7.83 3.18
N SER A 129 22.53 6.83 2.41
CA SER A 129 23.74 6.08 2.73
C SER A 129 25.02 6.92 2.69
N PHE A 130 25.02 8.08 2.02
CA PHE A 130 26.14 9.02 2.00
C PHE A 130 26.20 9.79 3.32
N LEU A 131 25.06 10.28 3.80
CA LEU A 131 24.94 10.96 5.09
C LEU A 131 25.29 10.03 6.26
N GLU A 132 24.80 8.78 6.23
CA GLU A 132 25.09 7.77 7.26
C GLU A 132 26.58 7.44 7.39
N GLN A 133 27.34 7.55 6.30
CA GLN A 133 28.77 7.21 6.25
C GLN A 133 29.68 8.45 6.23
N ASP A 134 29.12 9.64 6.36
CA ASP A 134 29.84 10.92 6.29
C ASP A 134 30.71 11.05 5.03
N VAL A 135 30.13 10.71 3.87
CA VAL A 135 30.77 10.80 2.55
C VAL A 135 29.98 11.79 1.69
N PRO A 136 30.62 12.67 0.90
CA PRO A 136 29.90 13.54 -0.02
C PRO A 136 29.13 12.72 -1.07
N ALA A 137 27.85 13.04 -1.23
CA ALA A 137 27.03 12.50 -2.29
C ALA A 137 27.43 13.11 -3.64
N PRO A 138 27.31 12.37 -4.76
CA PRO A 138 27.29 12.97 -6.08
C PRO A 138 26.15 14.00 -6.17
N ALA A 139 26.33 15.06 -6.95
CA ALA A 139 25.33 16.13 -7.11
C ALA A 139 23.92 15.60 -7.49
N GLU A 140 23.87 14.54 -8.31
CA GLU A 140 22.62 13.88 -8.75
C GLU A 140 21.87 13.15 -7.61
N LEU A 141 22.56 12.81 -6.52
CA LEU A 141 22.03 12.05 -5.38
C LEU A 141 21.97 12.88 -4.09
N GLU A 142 22.15 14.20 -4.17
CA GLU A 142 21.93 15.10 -3.04
C GLU A 142 20.46 15.11 -2.62
N GLY A 143 20.22 15.26 -1.31
CA GLY A 143 18.88 15.21 -0.72
C GLY A 143 18.16 13.89 -1.06
N ASP A 144 17.04 14.02 -1.78
CA ASP A 144 16.16 12.92 -2.16
C ASP A 144 16.37 12.43 -3.60
N GLY A 145 17.45 12.85 -4.28
CA GLY A 145 17.71 12.54 -5.69
C GLY A 145 17.71 11.04 -6.00
N TYR A 146 18.15 10.21 -5.04
CA TYR A 146 18.07 8.75 -5.18
C TYR A 146 16.62 8.26 -5.41
N THR A 147 15.69 8.74 -4.57
CA THR A 147 14.28 8.33 -4.60
C THR A 147 13.62 8.78 -5.90
N GLU A 148 13.92 9.99 -6.34
CA GLU A 148 13.43 10.55 -7.61
C GLU A 148 13.91 9.71 -8.81
N VAL A 149 15.22 9.44 -8.90
CA VAL A 149 15.80 8.65 -10.00
C VAL A 149 15.27 7.21 -9.99
N LEU A 150 15.13 6.59 -8.81
CA LEU A 150 14.59 5.23 -8.73
C LEU A 150 13.11 5.20 -9.13
N ALA A 151 12.28 6.13 -8.66
CA ALA A 151 10.86 6.18 -9.02
C ALA A 151 10.67 6.29 -10.54
N ALA A 152 11.44 7.16 -11.20
CA ALA A 152 11.46 7.28 -12.67
C ALA A 152 11.84 5.96 -13.35
N ALA A 153 12.85 5.25 -12.84
CA ALA A 153 13.25 3.95 -13.38
C ALA A 153 12.16 2.88 -13.19
N LEU A 154 11.51 2.85 -12.02
CA LEU A 154 10.47 1.89 -11.68
C LEU A 154 9.19 2.09 -12.49
N ALA A 155 8.84 3.33 -12.85
CA ALA A 155 7.72 3.62 -13.74
C ALA A 155 7.80 2.88 -15.09
N MET A 156 9.01 2.54 -15.55
CA MET A 156 9.25 1.76 -16.77
C MET A 156 8.83 0.27 -16.67
N LEU A 157 8.33 -0.18 -15.51
CA LEU A 157 7.72 -1.51 -15.33
C LEU A 157 6.22 -1.52 -15.68
N GLY A 158 5.59 -0.35 -15.81
CA GLY A 158 4.20 -0.16 -16.18
C GLY A 158 3.23 -0.07 -15.00
N ASN A 159 1.92 -0.06 -15.31
CA ASN A 159 0.81 0.32 -14.43
C ASN A 159 0.64 -0.54 -13.15
N GLY A 160 1.30 -1.70 -13.06
CA GLY A 160 1.27 -2.57 -11.88
C GLY A 160 2.35 -2.26 -10.83
N THR A 161 2.95 -1.06 -10.87
CA THR A 161 4.09 -0.71 -10.01
C THR A 161 3.65 0.12 -8.81
N ILE A 162 4.03 -0.34 -7.63
CA ILE A 162 3.75 0.31 -6.35
C ILE A 162 5.09 0.73 -5.72
N ILE A 163 5.18 1.93 -5.17
CA ILE A 163 6.37 2.44 -4.46
C ILE A 163 6.00 2.83 -3.02
N SER A 164 6.89 2.60 -2.05
CA SER A 164 6.70 3.07 -0.66
C SER A 164 7.15 4.52 -0.44
N ALA A 165 7.96 5.05 -1.34
CA ALA A 165 8.46 6.42 -1.28
C ALA A 165 8.68 6.98 -2.67
N GLY A 166 8.33 8.25 -2.87
CA GLY A 166 8.48 8.97 -4.13
C GLY A 166 8.73 10.46 -3.89
N THR A 167 9.66 11.02 -4.65
CA THR A 167 9.99 12.45 -4.62
C THR A 167 9.87 13.01 -6.03
N ARG A 168 9.15 14.15 -6.18
CA ARG A 168 8.87 14.81 -7.47
C ARG A 168 8.33 13.85 -8.55
N SER A 169 7.60 12.83 -8.12
CA SER A 169 7.20 11.69 -8.96
C SER A 169 5.71 11.58 -9.18
N SER A 170 4.92 12.60 -8.78
CA SER A 170 3.46 12.59 -8.89
C SER A 170 2.95 12.47 -10.33
N HIS A 171 3.73 12.91 -11.31
CA HIS A 171 3.40 12.79 -12.73
C HIS A 171 3.63 11.37 -13.31
N LEU A 172 4.21 10.45 -12.54
CA LEU A 172 4.48 9.08 -12.98
C LEU A 172 3.27 8.16 -12.72
N PRO A 173 3.05 7.13 -13.56
CA PRO A 173 1.94 6.18 -13.41
C PRO A 173 2.24 5.13 -12.33
N LEU A 174 2.39 5.58 -11.08
CA LEU A 174 2.76 4.77 -9.93
C LEU A 174 1.70 4.84 -8.85
N PHE A 175 1.42 3.70 -8.21
CA PHE A 175 0.73 3.70 -6.92
C PHE A 175 1.71 3.99 -5.79
N VAL A 176 1.29 4.80 -4.82
CA VAL A 176 2.11 5.10 -3.64
C VAL A 176 1.55 4.41 -2.41
N GLN A 177 2.31 3.48 -1.83
CA GLN A 177 2.01 2.90 -0.53
C GLN A 177 2.32 3.94 0.54
N MET A 178 1.29 4.38 1.28
CA MET A 178 1.46 5.29 2.41
C MET A 178 2.05 4.56 3.62
N SER A 179 2.63 5.34 4.53
CA SER A 179 3.24 4.85 5.76
C SER A 179 2.26 4.04 6.62
N PRO A 180 2.72 2.89 7.17
CA PRO A 180 1.97 2.12 8.16
C PRO A 180 1.49 2.96 9.33
N ARG A 181 0.28 2.66 9.81
CA ARG A 181 -0.38 3.37 10.90
C ARG A 181 -0.60 2.46 12.11
N ARG A 182 -0.71 3.11 13.27
CA ARG A 182 -1.07 2.41 14.51
C ARG A 182 -2.55 2.07 14.52
N SER A 183 -2.88 0.91 15.09
CA SER A 183 -4.25 0.49 15.35
C SER A 183 -4.83 1.23 16.57
N ASP A 184 -4.98 2.55 16.48
CA ASP A 184 -5.57 3.40 17.53
C ASP A 184 -6.34 4.61 16.95
N TRP A 185 -6.98 5.36 17.83
CA TRP A 185 -7.76 6.56 17.52
C TRP A 185 -6.91 7.85 17.52
N SER A 186 -5.58 7.77 17.53
CA SER A 186 -4.70 8.96 17.56
C SER A 186 -4.43 9.51 16.15
N HIS A 187 -3.72 10.65 16.06
CA HIS A 187 -3.22 11.16 14.77
C HIS A 187 -2.12 10.28 14.14
N VAL A 188 -1.56 9.31 14.87
CA VAL A 188 -0.68 8.28 14.28
C VAL A 188 -1.49 7.09 13.75
N GLY A 189 -2.74 6.96 14.19
CA GLY A 189 -3.72 5.97 13.74
C GLY A 189 -4.81 6.58 12.85
N LEU A 190 -6.08 6.35 13.24
CA LEU A 190 -7.26 6.69 12.44
C LEU A 190 -7.39 8.20 12.16
N LYS A 191 -7.22 9.06 13.17
CA LYS A 191 -7.43 10.52 13.01
C LYS A 191 -6.45 11.15 12.03
N GLY A 192 -5.25 10.57 11.90
CA GLY A 192 -4.25 11.07 10.95
C GLY A 192 -4.48 10.62 9.51
N LEU A 193 -5.44 9.72 9.26
CA LEU A 193 -5.66 9.14 7.94
C LEU A 193 -6.12 10.20 6.93
N ILE A 194 -7.17 10.95 7.25
CA ILE A 194 -7.72 12.00 6.36
C ILE A 194 -6.70 13.12 6.11
N PRO A 195 -6.04 13.70 7.13
CA PRO A 195 -4.99 14.69 6.90
C PRO A 195 -3.87 14.19 5.98
N SER A 196 -3.48 12.91 6.12
CA SER A 196 -2.44 12.34 5.27
C SER A 196 -2.90 12.12 3.83
N VAL A 197 -4.15 11.67 3.64
CA VAL A 197 -4.77 11.55 2.31
C VAL A 197 -4.78 12.90 1.60
N LEU A 198 -5.27 13.94 2.30
CA LEU A 198 -5.33 15.30 1.77
C LEU A 198 -3.93 15.81 1.43
N HIS A 199 -2.94 15.56 2.29
CA HIS A 199 -1.55 15.91 2.03
C HIS A 199 -1.00 15.26 0.75
N HIS A 200 -1.19 13.95 0.57
CA HIS A 200 -0.72 13.24 -0.63
C HIS A 200 -1.39 13.76 -1.90
N SER A 201 -2.71 13.93 -1.84
CA SER A 201 -3.53 14.43 -2.94
C SER A 201 -3.11 15.84 -3.37
N LEU A 202 -2.89 16.75 -2.41
CA LEU A 202 -2.40 18.11 -2.67
C LEU A 202 -0.97 18.14 -3.26
N LEU A 203 -0.14 17.15 -2.96
CA LEU A 203 1.17 16.97 -3.60
C LEU A 203 1.08 16.32 -5.00
N GLY A 204 -0.13 16.00 -5.46
CA GLY A 204 -0.41 15.39 -6.76
C GLY A 204 -0.40 13.86 -6.76
N TYR A 205 -0.17 13.21 -5.61
CA TYR A 205 -0.27 11.76 -5.49
C TYR A 205 -1.71 11.37 -5.19
N ASN A 206 -2.47 11.00 -6.23
CA ASN A 206 -3.89 10.69 -6.11
C ASN A 206 -4.20 9.18 -6.07
N PHE A 207 -3.24 8.34 -6.45
CA PHE A 207 -3.38 6.88 -6.44
C PHE A 207 -2.47 6.30 -5.37
N PHE A 208 -2.98 6.25 -4.14
CA PHE A 208 -2.25 5.77 -2.98
C PHE A 208 -2.97 4.62 -2.27
N ILE A 209 -2.18 3.84 -1.52
CA ILE A 209 -2.66 2.77 -0.64
C ILE A 209 -2.50 3.27 0.80
N PRO A 210 -3.59 3.65 1.49
CA PRO A 210 -3.53 4.43 2.73
C PRO A 210 -2.90 3.73 3.93
N ASP A 211 -3.26 2.47 4.11
CA ASP A 211 -2.70 1.41 4.97
C ASP A 211 -3.73 0.26 4.94
N ALA A 212 -3.44 -0.87 5.56
CA ALA A 212 -4.45 -1.87 5.90
C ALA A 212 -5.57 -1.28 6.78
N VAL A 213 -6.81 -1.71 6.55
CA VAL A 213 -7.93 -1.42 7.45
C VAL A 213 -7.60 -1.90 8.87
N GLY A 214 -7.65 -0.99 9.83
CA GLY A 214 -7.26 -1.23 11.23
C GLY A 214 -5.78 -0.97 11.53
N GLY A 215 -4.96 -0.60 10.55
CA GLY A 215 -3.54 -0.33 10.70
C GLY A 215 -2.64 -1.57 10.56
N SER A 216 -1.41 -1.39 10.10
CA SER A 216 -0.46 -2.48 9.85
C SER A 216 0.80 -2.48 10.74
N VAL A 217 0.96 -1.51 11.65
CA VAL A 217 2.11 -1.48 12.57
C VAL A 217 2.02 -2.65 13.56
N ALA A 218 3.07 -3.49 13.59
CA ALA A 218 3.14 -4.71 14.39
C ALA A 218 2.86 -4.48 15.89
N GLY A 219 2.04 -5.35 16.49
CA GLY A 219 1.77 -5.37 17.94
C GLY A 219 0.29 -5.24 18.34
N ALA A 220 -0.61 -4.98 17.40
CA ALA A 220 -2.04 -4.94 17.66
C ALA A 220 -2.78 -5.74 16.58
N ALA A 221 -3.38 -6.88 16.95
CA ALA A 221 -4.58 -7.29 16.23
C ALA A 221 -5.60 -6.14 16.36
N PRO A 222 -6.49 -5.92 15.38
CA PRO A 222 -7.60 -4.97 15.53
C PRO A 222 -8.49 -5.46 16.67
N GLY A 223 -8.15 -5.09 17.91
CA GLY A 223 -8.85 -5.51 19.11
C GLY A 223 -10.11 -4.68 19.37
N ASP A 224 -10.28 -3.60 18.60
CA ASP A 224 -11.42 -2.68 18.69
C ASP A 224 -12.26 -2.79 17.40
N PRO A 225 -13.39 -3.53 17.43
CA PRO A 225 -14.28 -3.66 16.28
C PRO A 225 -14.83 -2.34 15.77
N GLU A 226 -15.03 -1.36 16.66
CA GLU A 226 -15.51 -0.03 16.29
C GLU A 226 -14.44 0.69 15.45
N LEU A 227 -13.18 0.64 15.88
CA LEU A 227 -12.05 1.22 15.15
C LEU A 227 -11.95 0.60 13.74
N PHE A 228 -12.03 -0.74 13.64
CA PHE A 228 -11.98 -1.42 12.35
C PHE A 228 -13.09 -0.92 11.41
N VAL A 229 -14.32 -0.81 11.91
CA VAL A 229 -15.46 -0.36 11.10
C VAL A 229 -15.32 1.11 10.70
N ARG A 230 -14.94 2.01 11.62
CA ARG A 230 -14.73 3.43 11.27
C ARG A 230 -13.58 3.59 10.27
N TRP A 231 -12.51 2.79 10.38
CA TRP A 231 -11.42 2.77 9.41
C TRP A 231 -11.87 2.29 8.04
N LEU A 232 -12.63 1.18 8.01
CA LEU A 232 -13.21 0.63 6.79
C LEU A 232 -14.11 1.67 6.09
N GLN A 233 -14.91 2.41 6.86
CA GLN A 233 -15.76 3.47 6.35
C GLN A 233 -14.96 4.55 5.64
N ILE A 234 -13.81 4.98 6.18
CA ILE A 234 -12.93 5.96 5.50
C ILE A 234 -12.35 5.36 4.22
N VAL A 235 -11.71 4.18 4.32
CA VAL A 235 -10.97 3.55 3.23
C VAL A 235 -11.88 3.14 2.06
N THR A 236 -13.17 2.92 2.32
CA THR A 236 -14.19 2.72 1.26
C THR A 236 -14.16 3.81 0.19
N PHE A 237 -13.86 5.05 0.59
CA PHE A 237 -13.86 6.23 -0.27
C PHE A 237 -12.47 6.61 -0.79
N LEU A 238 -11.44 5.79 -0.55
CA LEU A 238 -10.06 6.03 -0.99
C LEU A 238 -9.70 5.13 -2.20
N PRO A 239 -8.58 5.36 -2.91
CA PRO A 239 -8.28 4.66 -4.16
C PRO A 239 -8.13 3.15 -4.05
N VAL A 240 -7.65 2.67 -2.91
CA VAL A 240 -7.40 1.24 -2.66
C VAL A 240 -7.89 0.86 -1.27
N MET A 241 -8.67 -0.21 -1.22
CA MET A 241 -9.02 -0.90 0.02
C MET A 241 -8.03 -2.04 0.29
N ALA A 242 -7.21 -1.90 1.34
CA ALA A 242 -6.22 -2.92 1.72
C ALA A 242 -6.60 -3.58 3.06
N PHE A 243 -6.37 -4.88 3.19
CA PHE A 243 -6.59 -5.64 4.41
C PHE A 243 -5.33 -6.38 4.81
N GLY A 244 -4.83 -6.13 6.03
CA GLY A 244 -3.69 -6.87 6.57
C GLY A 244 -4.10 -8.23 7.14
N THR A 245 -5.23 -8.24 7.84
CA THR A 245 -5.91 -9.47 8.28
C THR A 245 -7.24 -9.58 7.54
N PRO A 246 -7.53 -10.73 6.90
CA PRO A 246 -8.83 -10.94 6.28
C PRO A 246 -9.99 -10.73 7.26
N PRO A 247 -11.04 -9.99 6.90
CA PRO A 247 -12.15 -9.68 7.81
C PRO A 247 -12.80 -10.92 8.44
N TRP A 248 -12.83 -12.05 7.73
CA TRP A 248 -13.44 -13.29 8.23
C TRP A 248 -12.62 -14.01 9.31
N LEU A 249 -11.38 -13.57 9.55
CA LEU A 249 -10.54 -14.08 10.63
C LEU A 249 -10.61 -13.21 11.89
N CYS A 250 -11.06 -11.95 11.78
CA CYS A 250 -11.00 -10.99 12.88
C CYS A 250 -12.32 -10.27 13.20
N CYS A 251 -13.39 -10.52 12.44
CA CYS A 251 -14.64 -9.77 12.61
C CYS A 251 -15.89 -10.67 12.62
N ASP A 252 -16.93 -10.17 13.29
CA ASP A 252 -18.24 -10.81 13.36
C ASP A 252 -19.00 -10.76 12.01
N ALA A 253 -20.04 -11.59 11.89
CA ALA A 253 -20.83 -11.72 10.66
C ALA A 253 -21.46 -10.41 10.17
N TRP A 254 -21.85 -9.50 11.07
CA TRP A 254 -22.42 -8.21 10.68
C TRP A 254 -21.35 -7.27 10.08
N VAL A 255 -20.13 -7.26 10.63
CA VAL A 255 -18.99 -6.51 10.08
C VAL A 255 -18.60 -7.07 8.72
N LEU A 256 -18.65 -8.40 8.55
CA LEU A 256 -18.44 -9.03 7.25
C LEU A 256 -19.45 -8.56 6.21
N ASN A 257 -20.73 -8.48 6.59
CA ASN A 257 -21.77 -7.97 5.69
C ASN A 257 -21.54 -6.50 5.34
N LEU A 258 -21.21 -5.67 6.34
CA LEU A 258 -20.85 -4.28 6.13
C LEU A 258 -19.62 -4.15 5.22
N THR A 259 -18.61 -4.99 5.40
CA THR A 259 -17.42 -5.01 4.54
C THR A 259 -17.76 -5.32 3.09
N ARG A 260 -18.67 -6.26 2.82
CA ARG A 260 -19.15 -6.52 1.45
C ARG A 260 -19.87 -5.30 0.87
N GLN A 261 -20.70 -4.62 1.65
CA GLN A 261 -21.39 -3.40 1.23
C GLN A 261 -20.39 -2.27 0.93
N CYS A 262 -19.37 -2.10 1.76
CA CYS A 262 -18.28 -1.16 1.54
C CYS A 262 -17.50 -1.46 0.26
N ILE A 263 -17.15 -2.72 0.01
CA ILE A 263 -16.47 -3.14 -1.23
C ILE A 263 -17.36 -2.84 -2.45
N GLN A 264 -18.65 -3.16 -2.37
CA GLN A 264 -19.59 -2.86 -3.45
C GLN A 264 -19.71 -1.34 -3.67
N ARG A 265 -19.87 -0.55 -2.61
CA ARG A 265 -19.92 0.91 -2.71
C ARG A 265 -18.63 1.48 -3.30
N HIS A 266 -17.48 0.98 -2.88
CA HIS A 266 -16.20 1.38 -3.46
C HIS A 266 -16.18 1.12 -4.97
N ARG A 267 -16.55 -0.08 -5.41
CA ARG A 267 -16.60 -0.46 -6.83
C ARG A 267 -17.61 0.34 -7.65
N ASP A 268 -18.82 0.50 -7.15
CA ASP A 268 -19.96 0.99 -7.93
C ASP A 268 -20.09 2.52 -7.88
N PHE A 269 -19.59 3.16 -6.82
CA PHE A 269 -19.71 4.60 -6.60
C PHE A 269 -18.35 5.31 -6.61
N VAL A 270 -17.35 4.79 -5.89
CA VAL A 270 -16.07 5.49 -5.70
C VAL A 270 -15.16 5.34 -6.91
N VAL A 271 -14.97 4.13 -7.46
CA VAL A 271 -14.12 3.90 -8.63
C VAL A 271 -14.53 4.75 -9.84
N PRO A 272 -15.82 4.88 -10.22
CA PRO A 272 -16.23 5.79 -11.29
C PRO A 272 -15.86 7.27 -11.03
N LEU A 273 -15.96 7.74 -9.79
CA LEU A 273 -15.54 9.09 -9.41
C LEU A 273 -14.03 9.26 -9.56
N LEU A 274 -13.24 8.28 -9.13
CA LEU A 274 -11.78 8.31 -9.29
C LEU A 274 -11.38 8.36 -10.76
N LEU A 275 -12.04 7.58 -11.63
CA LEU A 275 -11.79 7.62 -13.07
C LEU A 275 -12.13 8.99 -13.66
N LYS A 276 -13.31 9.54 -13.34
CA LYS A 276 -13.73 10.88 -13.76
C LYS A 276 -12.73 11.96 -13.34
N TYR A 277 -12.36 12.01 -12.07
CA TYR A 277 -11.45 13.04 -11.56
C TYR A 277 -9.98 12.77 -11.91
N SER A 278 -9.63 11.57 -12.37
CA SER A 278 -8.30 11.30 -12.93
C SER A 278 -8.04 12.02 -14.25
N GLU A 279 -9.10 12.27 -15.03
CA GLU A 279 -9.00 13.05 -16.28
C GLU A 279 -8.76 14.54 -15.96
N GLU A 280 -9.47 15.08 -14.96
CA GLU A 280 -9.26 16.44 -14.48
C GLU A 280 -7.87 16.61 -13.87
N TRP A 281 -7.43 15.65 -13.05
CA TRP A 281 -6.09 15.65 -12.49
C TRP A 281 -5.01 15.65 -13.57
N GLN A 282 -5.15 14.82 -14.62
CA GLN A 282 -4.18 14.76 -15.72
C GLN A 282 -4.16 16.05 -16.55
N SER A 283 -5.30 16.72 -16.70
CA SER A 283 -5.41 17.91 -17.56
C SER A 283 -5.11 19.22 -16.84
N LEU A 284 -5.58 19.38 -15.60
CA LEU A 284 -5.51 20.62 -14.82
C LEU A 284 -4.57 20.53 -13.61
N GLY A 285 -4.18 19.33 -13.20
CA GLY A 285 -3.38 19.10 -11.99
C GLY A 285 -4.18 19.22 -10.69
N TYR A 286 -5.52 19.31 -10.77
CA TYR A 286 -6.34 19.42 -9.57
C TYR A 286 -6.36 18.09 -8.79
N PRO A 287 -6.24 18.14 -7.45
CA PRO A 287 -6.28 16.96 -6.61
C PRO A 287 -7.63 16.24 -6.73
N ILE A 288 -7.65 14.91 -6.61
CA ILE A 288 -8.89 14.12 -6.56
C ILE A 288 -9.50 14.24 -5.16
N PHE A 289 -8.69 14.13 -4.11
CA PHE A 289 -9.17 14.30 -2.74
C PHE A 289 -8.91 15.73 -2.29
N ARG A 290 -9.97 16.46 -1.93
CA ARG A 290 -9.90 17.88 -1.64
C ARG A 290 -10.32 18.18 -0.20
N PRO A 291 -9.64 19.10 0.49
CA PRO A 291 -10.10 19.60 1.78
C PRO A 291 -11.33 20.50 1.60
N ALA A 292 -12.12 20.69 2.66
CA ALA A 292 -13.34 21.51 2.62
C ALA A 292 -13.10 22.93 2.10
N TRP A 293 -11.97 23.54 2.45
CA TRP A 293 -11.59 24.88 1.99
C TRP A 293 -11.37 24.99 0.48
N TRP A 294 -11.28 23.87 -0.24
CA TRP A 294 -11.20 23.89 -1.71
C TRP A 294 -12.44 24.54 -2.33
N LEU A 295 -13.62 24.26 -1.78
CA LEU A 295 -14.88 24.86 -2.21
C LEU A 295 -15.25 26.11 -1.40
N SER A 296 -14.62 26.32 -0.24
CA SER A 296 -14.80 27.50 0.62
C SER A 296 -13.47 28.19 0.95
N PRO A 297 -12.74 28.74 -0.04
CA PRO A 297 -11.38 29.24 0.16
C PRO A 297 -11.27 30.50 1.02
N MET A 298 -12.39 31.14 1.35
CA MET A 298 -12.45 32.35 2.17
C MET A 298 -13.14 32.13 3.52
N ASP A 299 -13.58 30.90 3.83
CA ASP A 299 -14.26 30.58 5.08
C ASP A 299 -13.24 30.06 6.12
N PRO A 300 -13.01 30.80 7.23
CA PRO A 300 -12.11 30.35 8.29
C PRO A 300 -12.51 29.00 8.92
N VAL A 301 -13.80 28.65 8.94
CA VAL A 301 -14.28 27.36 9.46
C VAL A 301 -13.71 26.22 8.62
N ALA A 302 -13.73 26.37 7.29
CA ALA A 302 -13.26 25.35 6.37
C ALA A 302 -11.76 25.02 6.53
N PHE A 303 -10.96 25.95 7.06
CA PHE A 303 -9.54 25.73 7.37
C PHE A 303 -9.31 24.87 8.62
N THR A 304 -10.31 24.76 9.49
CA THR A 304 -10.23 23.96 10.74
C THR A 304 -10.67 22.51 10.55
N ILE A 305 -11.25 22.18 9.40
CA ILE A 305 -11.78 20.86 9.10
C ILE A 305 -10.64 19.95 8.64
N GLU A 306 -10.31 18.95 9.45
CA GLU A 306 -9.26 17.96 9.16
C GLU A 306 -9.79 16.53 9.01
N ASP A 307 -11.08 16.32 9.32
CA ASP A 307 -11.73 15.01 9.42
C ASP A 307 -12.90 14.86 8.44
N GLU A 308 -12.93 15.70 7.39
CA GLU A 308 -13.81 15.62 6.23
C GLU A 308 -12.97 15.76 4.97
N PHE A 309 -13.41 15.13 3.88
CA PHE A 309 -12.77 15.31 2.58
C PHE A 309 -13.78 15.18 1.46
N LEU A 310 -13.45 15.84 0.36
CA LEU A 310 -14.20 15.78 -0.87
C LEU A 310 -13.53 14.80 -1.84
N ILE A 311 -14.33 14.14 -2.67
CA ILE A 311 -13.89 13.47 -3.91
C ILE A 311 -14.30 14.36 -5.08
N GLY A 312 -13.32 15.06 -5.64
CA GLY A 312 -13.52 16.17 -6.54
C GLY A 312 -14.40 17.24 -5.92
N ASP A 313 -15.35 17.79 -6.67
CA ASP A 313 -16.26 18.84 -6.19
C ASP A 313 -17.68 18.36 -5.89
N GLU A 314 -17.93 17.05 -6.00
CA GLU A 314 -19.28 16.48 -6.04
C GLU A 314 -19.65 15.62 -4.83
N VAL A 315 -18.67 15.10 -4.09
CA VAL A 315 -18.94 14.19 -2.97
C VAL A 315 -18.18 14.63 -1.75
N LEU A 316 -18.87 14.90 -0.65
CA LEU A 316 -18.30 15.12 0.68
C LEU A 316 -18.46 13.86 1.52
N VAL A 317 -17.36 13.44 2.15
CA VAL A 317 -17.33 12.31 3.09
C VAL A 317 -16.92 12.85 4.47
N ALA A 318 -17.78 12.65 5.47
CA ALA A 318 -17.59 13.16 6.84
C ALA A 318 -17.70 12.01 7.86
N PRO A 319 -16.70 11.11 7.93
CA PRO A 319 -16.73 9.90 8.77
C PRO A 319 -16.56 10.23 10.26
N ILE A 320 -17.09 9.40 11.15
CA ILE A 320 -16.84 9.56 12.59
C ILE A 320 -15.47 8.98 12.95
N THR A 321 -14.59 9.82 13.52
CA THR A 321 -13.19 9.49 13.87
C THR A 321 -12.95 9.49 15.38
N GLU A 322 -14.01 9.58 16.19
CA GLU A 322 -13.97 9.56 17.65
C GLU A 322 -14.61 8.28 18.20
N LYS A 323 -13.97 7.68 19.21
CA LYS A 323 -14.42 6.42 19.82
C LYS A 323 -15.73 6.61 20.58
N GLY A 324 -16.65 5.66 20.40
CA GLY A 324 -17.94 5.60 21.08
C GLY A 324 -18.97 6.60 20.55
N GLN A 325 -18.65 7.34 19.49
CA GLN A 325 -19.54 8.37 18.95
C GLN A 325 -20.44 7.83 17.83
N THR A 326 -21.69 8.26 17.87
CA THR A 326 -22.72 8.00 16.85
C THR A 326 -23.30 9.30 16.28
N TRP A 327 -22.57 10.39 16.47
CA TRP A 327 -22.89 11.70 15.94
C TRP A 327 -21.60 12.52 15.74
N ARG A 328 -21.68 13.55 14.90
CA ARG A 328 -20.64 14.57 14.73
C ARG A 328 -21.23 15.87 14.21
N ASP A 329 -20.46 16.95 14.30
CA ASP A 329 -20.74 18.14 13.51
C ASP A 329 -20.17 17.95 12.09
N ILE A 330 -20.85 18.50 11.08
CA ILE A 330 -20.45 18.38 9.67
C ILE A 330 -20.51 19.75 9.01
N TYR A 331 -19.43 20.19 8.38
CA TYR A 331 -19.41 21.42 7.59
C TYR A 331 -19.65 21.11 6.11
N LEU A 332 -20.68 21.71 5.52
CA LEU A 332 -20.97 21.56 4.10
C LEU A 332 -20.31 22.72 3.34
N PRO A 333 -19.27 22.51 2.51
CA PRO A 333 -18.55 23.62 1.88
C PRO A 333 -19.26 24.15 0.63
N GLY A 334 -18.80 25.30 0.12
CA GLY A 334 -19.29 25.93 -1.11
C GLY A 334 -20.62 26.65 -0.96
N GLU A 335 -20.58 27.89 -0.48
CA GLU A 335 -21.77 28.76 -0.43
C GLU A 335 -22.45 28.86 -1.81
N GLY A 336 -23.77 28.72 -1.84
CA GLY A 336 -24.56 28.68 -3.09
C GLY A 336 -24.65 27.31 -3.76
N HIS A 337 -23.97 26.28 -3.22
CA HIS A 337 -24.22 24.89 -3.59
C HIS A 337 -25.29 24.26 -2.70
N ARG A 338 -25.86 23.14 -3.17
CA ARG A 338 -26.76 22.29 -2.40
C ARG A 338 -26.12 20.93 -2.22
N TRP A 339 -26.39 20.29 -1.11
CA TRP A 339 -25.83 18.99 -0.75
C TRP A 339 -26.94 18.04 -0.37
N LEU A 340 -27.11 16.96 -1.12
CA LEU A 340 -28.01 15.85 -0.84
C LEU A 340 -27.32 14.86 0.10
N ASP A 341 -27.85 14.71 1.30
CA ASP A 341 -27.47 13.66 2.23
C ASP A 341 -27.92 12.29 1.69
N THR A 342 -26.97 11.40 1.44
CA THR A 342 -27.26 10.06 0.91
C THR A 342 -27.91 9.11 1.92
N ASN A 343 -27.85 9.42 3.22
CA ASN A 343 -28.45 8.61 4.28
C ASN A 343 -29.91 9.02 4.56
N THR A 344 -30.20 10.34 4.53
CA THR A 344 -31.54 10.85 4.87
C THR A 344 -32.35 11.39 3.69
N ALA A 345 -31.74 11.48 2.50
CA ALA A 345 -32.30 12.10 1.30
C ALA A 345 -32.71 13.58 1.48
N ARG A 346 -32.21 14.25 2.52
CA ARG A 346 -32.43 15.69 2.75
C ARG A 346 -31.41 16.52 2.00
N VAL A 347 -31.82 17.71 1.58
CA VAL A 347 -30.96 18.68 0.91
C VAL A 347 -30.65 19.81 1.87
N PHE A 348 -29.39 20.21 1.91
CA PHE A 348 -28.87 21.28 2.75
C PHE A 348 -28.09 22.28 1.89
N ASP A 349 -28.04 23.54 2.31
CA ASP A 349 -27.25 24.56 1.63
C ASP A 349 -25.78 24.50 2.08
N GLY A 350 -24.86 24.67 1.13
CA GLY A 350 -23.43 24.86 1.40
C GLY A 350 -23.17 26.14 2.19
N GLY A 351 -22.04 26.18 2.91
CA GLY A 351 -21.74 27.18 3.93
C GLY A 351 -22.38 26.89 5.30
N THR A 352 -23.10 25.78 5.46
CA THR A 352 -23.79 25.43 6.71
C THR A 352 -23.03 24.38 7.51
N THR A 353 -23.02 24.52 8.83
CA THR A 353 -22.62 23.43 9.75
C THR A 353 -23.85 22.70 10.26
N LEU A 354 -23.98 21.42 9.91
CA LEU A 354 -24.96 20.51 10.52
C LEU A 354 -24.46 20.12 11.92
N ARG A 355 -25.19 20.53 12.95
CA ARG A 355 -24.83 20.21 14.34
C ARG A 355 -25.43 18.89 14.78
N ASN A 356 -24.65 18.08 15.51
CA ASN A 356 -25.07 16.79 16.07
C ASN A 356 -25.73 15.85 15.03
N TYR A 357 -25.16 15.79 13.81
CA TYR A 357 -25.63 14.87 12.79
C TYR A 357 -25.46 13.43 13.27
N SER A 358 -26.54 12.65 13.31
CA SER A 358 -26.50 11.26 13.79
C SER A 358 -26.10 10.29 12.69
N ALA A 359 -25.14 9.40 12.97
CA ALA A 359 -24.77 8.29 12.11
C ALA A 359 -24.41 7.08 12.97
N SER A 360 -25.11 5.97 12.74
CA SER A 360 -24.83 4.71 13.43
C SER A 360 -23.45 4.16 13.06
N LEU A 361 -23.02 3.08 13.73
CA LEU A 361 -21.77 2.41 13.38
C LEU A 361 -21.79 1.78 11.97
N ALA A 362 -22.97 1.52 11.40
CA ALA A 362 -23.09 1.00 10.04
C ALA A 362 -23.08 2.11 8.97
N GLU A 363 -23.19 3.37 9.37
CA GLU A 363 -23.37 4.50 8.46
C GLU A 363 -22.16 5.41 8.47
N VAL A 364 -21.91 5.99 7.30
CA VAL A 364 -20.92 7.04 7.07
C VAL A 364 -21.65 8.23 6.45
N PRO A 365 -21.59 9.43 7.05
CA PRO A 365 -22.16 10.62 6.45
C PRO A 365 -21.51 10.92 5.10
N VAL A 366 -22.32 10.93 4.04
CA VAL A 366 -21.88 11.24 2.68
C VAL A 366 -22.92 12.12 2.02
N PHE A 367 -22.45 13.21 1.44
CA PHE A 367 -23.28 14.21 0.76
C PHE A 367 -22.84 14.33 -0.69
N VAL A 368 -23.82 14.42 -1.60
CA VAL A 368 -23.59 14.61 -3.03
C VAL A 368 -24.13 15.97 -3.44
N LYS A 369 -23.34 16.75 -4.16
CA LYS A 369 -23.68 18.12 -4.59
C LYS A 369 -24.75 18.16 -5.68
#